data_AF-A0A5C6ATW3-F1
#
_entry.id   AF-A0A5C6ATW3-F1
#
_cell.length_a   1.000
_cell.length_b   1.000
_cell.length_c   1.000
_cell.angle_alpha   90.00
_cell.angle_beta   90.00
_cell.angle_gamma   90.00
#
_symmetry.space_group_name_H-M   'P 1'
#
loop_
_entity.id
_entity.type
_entity.pdbx_description
1 polymer ?
#
loop_
_entity_poly.entity_id
_entity_poly.type
_entity_poly.pdbx_seq_one_letter_code
_entity_poly.pdbx_strand_id
1 'polypeptide(L)'
;MNNSLIWMVRAGRGAAYIDDFVEGDYVAIGWDIPDDFGQSPDKADIEGRLKEIYAGESDGTVAMWASQIVRYFNELQVGDRVATYDPNNRLYYIGEILSEVTAQEHHLKWRRDVKWKDQVSRDALKSSTRNSLGAISTLFAIRDEAVSDLDANKVPLGSDPAATEVTEKTADALKPERNSRELFEEGVTKSAEYIEDRISALNWEELQDLVAEILRAMGYRTRTSPRGADRGIDIFASPDGLGLEEPRIFVEVKHRRGTQMGSQDIRSFLGGRQQGDRCLYVSTGGFTKDAKYEAERSTIPITLITLPQLRELLVEHYDKMGPTGTALVPLERIYWPA
;
A
#
# COMPACT_ATOMS: atom_id res chain seq x y z
N MET A 1 -0.70 3.60 -33.30
CA MET A 1 0.66 3.49 -32.74
C MET A 1 0.48 2.94 -31.34
N ASN A 2 0.95 1.72 -31.07
CA ASN A 2 0.83 1.15 -29.73
C ASN A 2 1.66 2.03 -28.79
N ASN A 3 0.99 2.78 -27.93
CA ASN A 3 1.67 3.55 -26.91
C ASN A 3 2.14 2.56 -25.83
N SER A 4 3.36 2.07 -26.01
CA SER A 4 4.01 1.12 -25.09
C SER A 4 4.38 1.75 -23.75
N LEU A 5 4.19 3.07 -23.58
CA LEU A 5 4.54 3.79 -22.37
C LEU A 5 3.39 3.73 -21.36
N ILE A 6 3.69 3.36 -20.12
CA ILE A 6 2.78 3.53 -18.98
C ILE A 6 3.42 4.53 -18.02
N TRP A 7 2.66 5.51 -17.56
CA TRP A 7 3.06 6.42 -16.49
C TRP A 7 2.60 5.89 -15.14
N MET A 8 3.50 5.76 -14.17
CA MET A 8 3.12 5.57 -12.77
C MET A 8 2.74 6.93 -12.17
N VAL A 9 1.56 7.04 -11.57
CA VAL A 9 1.15 8.17 -10.71
C VAL A 9 0.80 7.65 -9.33
N ARG A 10 1.53 8.08 -8.30
CA ARG A 10 1.30 7.66 -6.91
C ARG A 10 0.08 8.40 -6.32
N ALA A 11 -0.81 7.66 -5.68
CA ALA A 11 -1.97 8.20 -4.96
C ALA A 11 -1.59 8.77 -3.57
N GLY A 12 -0.55 9.61 -3.51
CA GLY A 12 -0.02 10.18 -2.27
C GLY A 12 0.85 9.22 -1.44
N ARG A 13 1.36 9.72 -0.31
CA ARG A 13 2.19 8.93 0.63
C ARG A 13 1.36 7.76 1.17
N GLY A 14 1.91 6.54 1.10
CA GLY A 14 1.20 5.33 1.53
C GLY A 14 -0.07 5.01 0.72
N ALA A 15 -0.23 5.62 -0.46
CA ALA A 15 -1.43 5.51 -1.29
C ALA A 15 -2.72 5.99 -0.58
N ALA A 16 -2.61 7.07 0.21
CA ALA A 16 -3.73 7.65 0.97
C ALA A 16 -4.97 7.98 0.13
N TYR A 17 -4.80 8.26 -1.17
CA TYR A 17 -5.89 8.66 -2.09
C TYR A 17 -6.23 7.58 -3.11
N ILE A 18 -5.87 6.33 -2.85
CA ILE A 18 -6.04 5.24 -3.82
C ILE A 18 -7.51 4.97 -4.13
N ASP A 19 -8.37 4.95 -3.09
CA ASP A 19 -9.81 4.75 -3.24
C ASP A 19 -10.41 5.92 -4.03
N ASP A 20 -9.98 7.16 -3.76
CA ASP A 20 -10.44 8.35 -4.50
C ASP A 20 -10.06 8.31 -5.99
N PHE A 21 -8.84 7.86 -6.32
CA PHE A 21 -8.38 7.75 -7.71
C PHE A 21 -9.19 6.72 -8.50
N VAL A 22 -9.38 5.53 -7.92
CA VAL A 22 -10.02 4.41 -8.59
C VAL A 22 -11.53 4.64 -8.74
N GLU A 23 -12.20 5.15 -7.70
CA GLU A 23 -13.65 5.40 -7.74
C GLU A 23 -14.02 6.70 -8.44
N GLY A 24 -13.17 7.71 -8.31
CA GLY A 24 -13.37 9.00 -8.95
C GLY A 24 -12.95 9.02 -10.41
N ASP A 25 -12.37 7.93 -10.94
CA ASP A 25 -11.85 7.85 -12.30
C ASP A 25 -10.86 8.97 -12.61
N TYR A 26 -9.87 9.17 -11.73
CA TYR A 26 -8.84 10.20 -11.93
C TYR A 26 -7.48 9.85 -11.33
N VAL A 27 -6.47 10.59 -11.76
CA VAL A 27 -5.20 10.75 -11.04
C VAL A 27 -4.98 12.23 -10.72
N ALA A 28 -4.21 12.51 -9.67
CA ALA A 28 -3.96 13.87 -9.25
C ALA A 28 -2.58 14.05 -8.62
N ILE A 29 -2.15 15.30 -8.55
CA ILE A 29 -0.99 15.73 -7.76
C ILE A 29 -1.42 16.75 -6.71
N GLY A 30 -0.77 16.73 -5.54
CA GLY A 30 -1.21 17.44 -4.34
C GLY A 30 -0.32 18.59 -3.88
N TRP A 31 0.57 19.11 -4.73
CA TRP A 31 1.32 20.32 -4.39
C TRP A 31 0.42 21.56 -4.48
N ASP A 32 0.69 22.55 -3.64
CA ASP A 32 0.03 23.86 -3.68
C ASP A 32 0.54 24.63 -4.90
N ILE A 33 -0.05 24.32 -6.05
CA ILE A 33 0.30 24.92 -7.34
C ILE A 33 -0.68 26.09 -7.59
N PRO A 34 -0.18 27.33 -7.74
CA PRO A 34 -0.95 28.49 -8.15
C PRO A 34 -1.87 28.30 -9.36
N ASP A 35 -3.00 29.01 -9.36
CA ASP A 35 -4.09 28.87 -10.34
C ASP A 35 -3.77 29.51 -11.70
N ASP A 36 -2.74 30.35 -11.74
CA ASP A 36 -2.29 31.07 -12.93
C ASP A 36 -1.40 30.22 -13.85
N PHE A 37 -1.07 28.99 -13.45
CA PHE A 37 -0.38 28.05 -14.32
C PHE A 37 -1.33 27.48 -15.38
N GLY A 38 -1.05 27.80 -16.65
CA GLY A 38 -1.73 27.19 -17.79
C GLY A 38 -1.41 25.69 -17.95
N GLN A 39 -1.78 25.12 -19.10
CA GLN A 39 -1.58 23.68 -19.37
C GLN A 39 -0.12 23.26 -19.63
N SER A 40 0.81 24.21 -19.69
CA SER A 40 2.23 23.94 -19.97
C SER A 40 3.14 24.90 -19.19
N PRO A 41 3.20 24.80 -17.85
CA PRO A 41 4.02 25.69 -17.03
C PRO A 41 5.52 25.50 -17.27
N ASP A 42 6.28 26.59 -17.11
CA ASP A 42 7.75 26.57 -17.13
C ASP A 42 8.31 26.10 -15.79
N LYS A 43 9.41 25.34 -15.83
CA LYS A 43 10.02 24.78 -14.63
C LYS A 43 10.57 25.87 -13.69
N ALA A 44 11.21 26.90 -14.22
CA ALA A 44 11.80 27.95 -13.39
C ALA A 44 10.70 28.76 -12.67
N ASP A 45 9.57 28.99 -13.33
CA ASP A 45 8.42 29.65 -12.72
C ASP A 45 7.83 28.82 -11.58
N ILE A 46 7.64 27.51 -11.78
CA ILE A 46 7.18 26.61 -10.71
C ILE A 46 8.18 26.57 -9.56
N GLU A 47 9.47 26.42 -9.83
CA GLU A 47 10.50 26.42 -8.79
C GLU A 47 10.45 27.71 -7.95
N GLY A 48 10.33 28.87 -8.59
CA GLY A 48 10.21 30.16 -7.90
C GLY A 48 9.02 30.20 -6.95
N ARG A 49 7.83 29.79 -7.42
CA ARG A 49 6.61 29.76 -6.59
C ARG A 49 6.68 28.76 -5.45
N LEU A 50 7.21 27.56 -5.70
CA LEU A 50 7.38 26.56 -4.66
C LEU A 50 8.35 27.02 -3.56
N LYS A 51 9.39 27.79 -3.88
CA LYS A 51 10.28 28.38 -2.87
C LYS A 51 9.56 29.39 -1.96
N GLU A 52 8.61 30.14 -2.51
CA GLU A 52 7.79 31.08 -1.73
C GLU A 52 6.84 30.33 -0.78
N ILE A 53 6.18 29.29 -1.27
CA ILE A 53 5.19 28.50 -0.52
C ILE A 53 5.86 27.62 0.53
N TYR A 54 6.96 26.96 0.16
CA TYR A 54 7.69 25.99 0.97
C TYR A 54 9.06 26.52 1.39
N ALA A 55 9.11 27.73 1.95
CA ALA A 55 10.34 28.46 2.29
C ALA A 55 11.30 27.71 3.26
N GLY A 56 10.86 26.64 3.92
CA GLY A 56 11.69 25.80 4.80
C GLY A 56 12.39 24.63 4.10
N GLU A 57 12.12 24.39 2.82
CA GLU A 57 12.63 23.25 2.07
C GLU A 57 13.94 23.57 1.33
N SER A 58 14.72 22.51 1.07
CA SER A 58 15.99 22.67 0.35
C SER A 58 15.77 22.98 -1.13
N ASP A 59 16.71 23.71 -1.75
CA ASP A 59 16.67 23.98 -3.20
C ASP A 59 16.56 22.70 -4.04
N GLY A 60 17.22 21.62 -3.63
CA GLY A 60 17.14 20.32 -4.30
C GLY A 60 15.75 19.70 -4.21
N THR A 61 15.10 19.77 -3.04
CA THR A 61 13.72 19.29 -2.84
C THR A 61 12.76 20.05 -3.74
N VAL A 62 12.86 21.39 -3.77
CA VAL A 62 11.98 22.23 -4.57
C VAL A 62 12.18 21.97 -6.07
N ALA A 63 13.42 21.85 -6.53
CA ALA A 63 13.72 21.53 -7.93
C ALA A 63 13.17 20.16 -8.35
N MET A 64 13.21 19.17 -7.44
CA MET A 64 12.59 17.87 -7.68
C MET A 64 11.06 18.01 -7.82
N TRP A 65 10.40 18.69 -6.88
CA TRP A 65 8.94 18.89 -6.93
C TRP A 65 8.50 19.62 -8.19
N ALA A 66 9.19 20.71 -8.55
CA ALA A 66 8.92 21.41 -9.80
C ALA A 66 9.08 20.49 -11.02
N SER A 67 10.10 19.63 -11.03
CA SER A 67 10.27 18.65 -12.10
C SER A 67 9.10 17.66 -12.16
N GLN A 68 8.56 17.20 -11.02
CA GLN A 68 7.39 16.31 -11.01
C GLN A 68 6.13 17.01 -11.54
N ILE A 69 5.91 18.27 -11.15
CA ILE A 69 4.78 19.07 -11.60
C ILE A 69 4.85 19.31 -13.10
N VAL A 70 5.99 19.79 -13.60
CA VAL A 70 6.20 20.04 -15.04
C VAL A 70 5.94 18.78 -15.87
N ARG A 71 6.43 17.62 -15.42
CA ARG A 71 6.20 16.37 -16.14
C ARG A 71 4.72 15.98 -16.16
N TYR A 72 3.99 16.21 -15.07
CA TYR A 72 2.57 15.91 -14.99
C TYR A 72 1.72 16.78 -15.92
N PHE A 73 2.07 18.05 -16.08
CA PHE A 73 1.40 18.96 -17.00
C PHE A 73 1.84 18.74 -18.45
N ASN A 74 3.15 18.61 -18.70
CA ASN A 74 3.72 18.72 -20.04
C ASN A 74 4.00 17.37 -20.73
N GLU A 75 4.29 16.31 -19.97
CA GLU A 75 4.72 15.02 -20.54
C GLU A 75 3.60 13.96 -20.53
N LEU A 76 2.77 13.93 -19.49
CA LEU A 76 1.61 13.03 -19.42
C LEU A 76 0.48 13.57 -20.29
N GLN A 77 0.08 12.84 -21.34
CA GLN A 77 -0.88 13.33 -22.34
C GLN A 77 -2.17 12.51 -22.38
N VAL A 78 -3.22 13.08 -23.00
CA VAL A 78 -4.47 12.34 -23.30
C VAL A 78 -4.17 11.15 -24.20
N GLY A 79 -4.71 9.98 -23.85
CA GLY A 79 -4.47 8.71 -24.52
C GLY A 79 -3.25 7.94 -24.00
N ASP A 80 -2.47 8.51 -23.09
CA ASP A 80 -1.42 7.76 -22.41
C ASP A 80 -2.01 6.73 -21.44
N ARG A 81 -1.30 5.62 -21.27
CA ARG A 81 -1.61 4.66 -20.21
C ARG A 81 -1.07 5.16 -18.89
N VAL A 82 -1.83 4.95 -17.83
CA VAL A 82 -1.46 5.31 -16.47
C VAL A 82 -1.60 4.11 -15.54
N ALA A 83 -0.75 4.02 -14.54
CA ALA A 83 -0.84 3.07 -13.45
C ALA A 83 -0.76 3.77 -12.09
N THR A 84 -1.46 3.22 -11.10
CA THR A 84 -1.30 3.57 -9.68
C THR A 84 -1.19 2.29 -8.85
N TYR A 85 -0.56 2.37 -7.68
CA TYR A 85 -0.31 1.22 -6.82
C TYR A 85 -1.05 1.34 -5.49
N ASP A 86 -1.74 0.27 -5.14
CA ASP A 86 -2.40 0.05 -3.86
C ASP A 86 -1.59 -0.93 -3.00
N PRO A 87 -0.85 -0.45 -1.99
CA PRO A 87 -0.09 -1.30 -1.08
C PRO A 87 -0.99 -2.12 -0.15
N ASN A 88 -2.23 -1.68 0.12
CA ASN A 88 -3.12 -2.37 1.05
C ASN A 88 -3.64 -3.68 0.46
N ASN A 89 -3.90 -3.66 -0.85
CA ASN A 89 -4.37 -4.82 -1.61
C ASN A 89 -3.27 -5.44 -2.49
N ARG A 90 -2.10 -4.80 -2.56
CA ARG A 90 -0.95 -5.18 -3.40
C ARG A 90 -1.31 -5.25 -4.89
N LEU A 91 -2.14 -4.31 -5.34
CA LEU A 91 -2.63 -4.24 -6.72
C LEU A 91 -2.08 -3.01 -7.43
N TYR A 92 -1.72 -3.19 -8.70
CA TYR A 92 -1.57 -2.09 -9.64
C TYR A 92 -2.86 -1.93 -10.43
N TYR A 93 -3.43 -0.73 -10.45
CA TYR A 93 -4.53 -0.38 -11.35
C TYR A 93 -3.97 0.26 -12.61
N ILE A 94 -4.47 -0.12 -13.78
CA ILE A 94 -4.01 0.37 -15.08
C ILE A 94 -5.21 0.95 -15.86
N GLY A 95 -5.04 2.17 -16.35
CA GLY A 95 -6.05 2.91 -17.09
C GLY A 95 -5.48 3.72 -18.25
N GLU A 96 -6.32 4.58 -18.80
CA GLU A 96 -6.00 5.51 -19.89
C GLU A 96 -6.41 6.94 -19.50
N ILE A 97 -5.53 7.91 -19.72
CA ILE A 97 -5.79 9.33 -19.48
C ILE A 97 -6.80 9.85 -20.50
N LEU A 98 -7.87 10.49 -20.03
CA LEU A 98 -8.95 11.01 -20.85
C LEU A 98 -9.00 12.53 -20.95
N SER A 99 -8.31 13.25 -20.06
CA SER A 99 -8.38 14.71 -20.01
C SER A 99 -7.02 15.39 -19.89
N GLU A 100 -6.98 16.66 -20.28
CA GLU A 100 -5.96 17.59 -19.82
C GLU A 100 -6.07 17.85 -18.31
N VAL A 101 -5.09 18.56 -17.74
CA VAL A 101 -5.13 18.88 -16.32
C VAL A 101 -6.32 19.81 -16.04
N THR A 102 -7.19 19.41 -15.13
CA THR A 102 -8.31 20.23 -14.65
C THR A 102 -8.09 20.60 -13.19
N ALA A 103 -8.44 21.85 -12.85
CA ALA A 103 -8.47 22.32 -11.48
C ALA A 103 -9.84 21.99 -10.85
N GLN A 104 -9.81 21.43 -9.65
CA GLN A 104 -10.99 21.08 -8.86
C GLN A 104 -11.01 21.86 -7.54
N GLU A 105 -12.21 22.18 -7.04
CA GLU A 105 -12.40 22.81 -5.73
C GLU A 105 -12.28 21.77 -4.59
N HIS A 106 -11.12 21.11 -4.50
CA HIS A 106 -10.84 20.06 -3.52
C HIS A 106 -9.34 19.99 -3.19
N HIS A 107 -8.97 19.21 -2.16
CA HIS A 107 -7.58 19.10 -1.69
C HIS A 107 -6.61 18.43 -2.69
N LEU A 108 -7.14 17.72 -3.69
CA LEU A 108 -6.39 17.25 -4.86
C LEU A 108 -6.85 18.05 -6.07
N LYS A 109 -6.36 19.28 -6.15
CA LYS A 109 -6.84 20.28 -7.10
C LYS A 109 -6.56 19.87 -8.54
N TRP A 110 -5.35 19.43 -8.85
CA TRP A 110 -4.89 19.26 -10.23
C TRP A 110 -5.06 17.80 -10.67
N ARG A 111 -6.11 17.55 -11.44
CA ARG A 111 -6.56 16.20 -11.81
C ARG A 111 -6.48 15.94 -13.31
N ARG A 112 -6.31 14.68 -13.68
CA ARG A 112 -6.56 14.17 -15.03
C ARG A 112 -7.54 13.00 -14.89
N ASP A 113 -8.60 13.03 -15.69
CA ASP A 113 -9.59 11.96 -15.73
C ASP A 113 -8.95 10.70 -16.33
N VAL A 114 -9.34 9.54 -15.80
CA VAL A 114 -8.78 8.25 -16.15
C VAL A 114 -9.90 7.25 -16.33
N LYS A 115 -9.82 6.46 -17.40
CA LYS A 115 -10.61 5.24 -17.51
C LYS A 115 -9.80 4.05 -17.03
N TRP A 116 -10.06 3.58 -15.82
CA TRP A 116 -9.45 2.34 -15.30
C TRP A 116 -10.02 1.14 -16.07
N LYS A 117 -9.14 0.20 -16.46
CA LYS A 117 -9.51 -0.94 -17.32
C LYS A 117 -9.03 -2.27 -16.75
N ASP A 118 -7.79 -2.30 -16.29
CA ASP A 118 -7.11 -3.51 -15.90
C ASP A 118 -6.52 -3.37 -14.49
N GLN A 119 -6.23 -4.52 -13.87
CA GLN A 119 -5.48 -4.60 -12.62
C GLN A 119 -4.44 -5.72 -12.68
N VAL A 120 -3.37 -5.60 -11.91
CA VAL A 120 -2.29 -6.59 -11.81
C VAL A 120 -1.97 -6.83 -10.35
N SER A 121 -1.90 -8.10 -9.93
CA SER A 121 -1.34 -8.44 -8.62
C SER A 121 0.17 -8.19 -8.62
N ARG A 122 0.68 -7.43 -7.63
CA ARG A 122 2.13 -7.25 -7.43
C ARG A 122 2.84 -8.59 -7.30
N ASP A 123 2.19 -9.57 -6.69
CA ASP A 123 2.78 -10.89 -6.41
C ASP A 123 2.93 -11.76 -7.67
N ALA A 124 2.26 -11.41 -8.77
CA ALA A 124 2.43 -12.04 -10.07
C ALA A 124 3.61 -11.43 -10.88
N LEU A 125 4.19 -10.32 -10.42
CA LEU A 125 5.25 -9.61 -11.14
C LEU A 125 6.64 -10.12 -10.79
N LYS A 126 7.54 -10.06 -11.78
CA LYS A 126 8.96 -10.37 -11.60
C LYS A 126 9.60 -9.43 -10.59
N SER A 127 10.60 -9.92 -9.86
CA SER A 127 11.34 -9.11 -8.88
C SER A 127 11.99 -7.87 -9.48
N SER A 128 12.48 -7.94 -10.73
CA SER A 128 13.01 -6.76 -11.45
C SER A 128 11.94 -5.70 -11.70
N THR A 129 10.74 -6.12 -12.10
CA THR A 129 9.57 -5.25 -12.27
C THR A 129 9.18 -4.62 -10.95
N ARG A 130 9.03 -5.41 -9.87
CA ARG A 130 8.71 -4.91 -8.53
C ARG A 130 9.72 -3.86 -8.05
N ASN A 131 11.02 -4.13 -8.23
CA ASN A 131 12.08 -3.18 -7.88
C ASN A 131 12.01 -1.88 -8.69
N SER A 132 11.70 -1.97 -9.99
CA SER A 132 11.54 -0.79 -10.85
C SER A 132 10.29 0.02 -10.50
N LEU A 133 9.19 -0.65 -10.15
CA LEU A 133 7.93 -0.03 -9.79
C LEU A 133 7.92 0.48 -8.34
N GLY A 134 8.90 0.11 -7.52
CA GLY A 134 9.08 0.59 -6.14
C GLY A 134 9.71 1.99 -6.01
N ALA A 135 9.94 2.71 -7.13
CA ALA A 135 10.47 4.07 -7.09
C ALA A 135 9.53 5.03 -6.36
N ILE A 136 10.08 5.89 -5.49
CA ILE A 136 9.30 6.79 -4.60
C ILE A 136 8.76 8.05 -5.30
N SER A 137 9.23 8.35 -6.51
CA SER A 137 8.76 9.53 -7.25
C SER A 137 7.27 9.47 -7.54
N THR A 138 6.58 10.61 -7.40
CA THR A 138 5.13 10.72 -7.64
C THR A 138 4.75 10.32 -9.06
N LEU A 139 5.53 10.75 -10.06
CA LEU A 139 5.31 10.50 -11.47
C LEU A 139 6.61 9.99 -12.13
N PHE A 140 6.53 8.84 -12.80
CA PHE A 140 7.59 8.36 -13.66
C PHE A 140 7.09 7.46 -14.78
N ALA A 141 7.80 7.47 -15.91
CA ALA A 141 7.56 6.53 -17.00
C ALA A 141 8.09 5.14 -16.62
N ILE A 142 7.27 4.12 -16.80
CA ILE A 142 7.62 2.72 -16.60
C ILE A 142 8.39 2.24 -17.83
N ARG A 143 9.50 1.53 -17.59
CA ARG A 143 10.36 1.00 -18.66
C ARG A 143 9.69 -0.16 -19.42
N ASP A 144 10.08 -0.35 -20.67
CA ASP A 144 9.47 -1.33 -21.60
C ASP A 144 9.44 -2.76 -21.02
N GLU A 145 10.48 -3.19 -20.29
CA GLU A 145 10.50 -4.52 -19.67
C GLU A 145 9.43 -4.68 -18.58
N ALA A 146 9.25 -3.65 -17.76
CA ALA A 146 8.26 -3.62 -16.70
C ALA A 146 6.84 -3.47 -17.27
N VAL A 147 6.66 -2.70 -18.35
CA VAL A 147 5.39 -2.62 -19.08
C VAL A 147 5.00 -4.00 -19.64
N SER A 148 5.95 -4.70 -20.25
CA SER A 148 5.69 -6.03 -20.81
C SER A 148 5.26 -7.03 -19.73
N ASP A 149 5.86 -6.96 -18.54
CA ASP A 149 5.52 -7.81 -17.40
C ASP A 149 4.14 -7.45 -16.80
N LEU A 150 3.79 -6.17 -16.74
CA LEU A 150 2.44 -5.71 -16.37
C LEU A 150 1.40 -6.20 -17.38
N ASP A 151 1.66 -6.05 -18.68
CA ASP A 151 0.75 -6.49 -19.74
C ASP A 151 0.55 -8.00 -19.78
N ALA A 152 1.57 -8.78 -19.41
CA ALA A 152 1.47 -10.24 -19.34
C ALA A 152 0.63 -10.73 -18.16
N ASN A 153 0.54 -9.96 -17.07
CA ASN A 153 -0.11 -10.37 -15.82
C ASN A 153 -1.41 -9.60 -15.52
N LYS A 154 -1.84 -8.71 -16.41
CA LYS A 154 -3.06 -7.93 -16.20
C LYS A 154 -4.32 -8.75 -16.40
N VAL A 155 -5.30 -8.48 -15.56
CA VAL A 155 -6.66 -8.99 -15.65
C VAL A 155 -7.64 -7.81 -15.71
N PRO A 156 -8.86 -7.98 -16.25
CA PRO A 156 -9.86 -6.93 -16.22
C PRO A 156 -10.13 -6.46 -14.78
N LEU A 157 -10.34 -5.15 -14.61
CA LEU A 157 -10.67 -4.55 -13.32
C LEU A 157 -11.84 -5.31 -12.64
N GLY A 158 -11.70 -5.62 -11.36
CA GLY A 158 -12.70 -6.37 -10.59
C GLY A 158 -12.65 -7.89 -10.74
N SER A 159 -11.74 -8.44 -11.55
CA SER A 159 -11.48 -9.89 -11.61
C SER A 159 -10.51 -10.31 -10.48
N ASP A 160 -10.72 -11.48 -9.87
CA ASP A 160 -9.80 -12.00 -8.85
C ASP A 160 -8.44 -12.35 -9.51
N PRO A 161 -7.34 -11.65 -9.19
CA PRO A 161 -6.06 -11.90 -9.82
C PRO A 161 -5.44 -13.15 -9.19
N ALA A 162 -5.63 -14.31 -9.81
CA ALA A 162 -4.98 -15.54 -9.37
C ALA A 162 -3.45 -15.37 -9.42
N ALA A 163 -2.82 -15.38 -8.25
CA ALA A 163 -1.37 -15.31 -8.14
C ALA A 163 -0.73 -16.57 -8.76
N THR A 164 0.03 -16.38 -9.84
CA THR A 164 0.92 -17.44 -10.37
C THR A 164 2.32 -17.12 -9.87
N GLU A 165 2.94 -18.06 -9.14
CA GLU A 165 4.29 -17.86 -8.61
C GLU A 165 5.32 -17.75 -9.74
N VAL A 166 6.04 -16.63 -9.80
CA VAL A 166 7.16 -16.44 -10.71
C VAL A 166 8.46 -16.62 -9.93
N THR A 167 9.14 -17.75 -10.12
CA THR A 167 10.51 -17.96 -9.64
C THR A 167 11.50 -17.35 -10.63
N GLU A 168 12.28 -16.32 -10.26
CA GLU A 168 13.70 -16.17 -10.66
C GLU A 168 14.46 -14.92 -10.17
N LYS A 169 15.78 -14.99 -10.40
CA LYS A 169 16.93 -14.25 -9.85
C LYS A 169 17.01 -12.77 -10.19
N THR A 170 17.58 -12.00 -9.26
CA THR A 170 17.82 -10.57 -9.32
C THR A 170 18.98 -10.20 -10.24
N ALA A 171 18.78 -9.17 -11.07
CA ALA A 171 19.84 -8.42 -11.72
C ALA A 171 19.71 -6.95 -11.30
N ASP A 172 20.83 -6.41 -10.82
CA ASP A 172 20.99 -5.04 -10.32
C ASP A 172 21.41 -4.11 -11.48
N ALA A 173 20.91 -2.86 -11.47
CA ALA A 173 21.38 -1.80 -12.36
C ALA A 173 20.96 -0.38 -11.89
N LEU A 174 21.78 0.19 -10.99
CA LEU A 174 22.46 1.50 -11.01
C LEU A 174 21.81 2.82 -11.57
N LYS A 175 21.98 3.87 -10.71
CA LYS A 175 22.26 5.33 -10.89
C LYS A 175 21.10 6.32 -11.19
N PRO A 176 21.11 7.60 -10.71
CA PRO A 176 22.21 8.59 -10.66
C PRO A 176 22.55 9.16 -9.25
N GLU A 177 23.35 10.24 -9.16
CA GLU A 177 23.60 10.98 -7.90
C GLU A 177 22.27 11.48 -7.32
N ARG A 178 21.89 10.89 -6.18
CA ARG A 178 20.62 11.13 -5.49
C ARG A 178 20.91 11.83 -4.17
N ASN A 179 20.01 12.73 -3.77
CA ASN A 179 20.08 13.35 -2.46
C ASN A 179 19.98 12.25 -1.37
N SER A 180 20.73 12.38 -0.27
CA SER A 180 20.78 11.40 0.83
C SER A 180 19.39 11.06 1.38
N ARG A 181 18.47 12.02 1.37
CA ARG A 181 17.09 11.87 1.85
C ARG A 181 16.23 11.00 0.94
N GLU A 182 16.35 11.13 -0.38
CA GLU A 182 15.62 10.27 -1.33
C GLU A 182 16.12 8.83 -1.28
N LEU A 183 17.45 8.66 -1.17
CA LEU A 183 18.05 7.34 -0.98
C LEU A 183 17.54 6.66 0.30
N PHE A 184 17.42 7.45 1.38
CA PHE A 184 16.86 6.96 2.63
C PHE A 184 15.40 6.58 2.49
N GLU A 185 14.55 7.45 1.93
CA GLU A 185 13.12 7.16 1.74
C GLU A 185 12.89 5.95 0.84
N GLU A 186 13.62 5.82 -0.26
CA GLU A 186 13.56 4.65 -1.15
C GLU A 186 14.03 3.38 -0.43
N GLY A 187 15.10 3.48 0.36
CA GLY A 187 15.60 2.39 1.21
C GLY A 187 14.56 1.94 2.23
N VAL A 188 13.87 2.88 2.88
CA VAL A 188 12.78 2.60 3.82
C VAL A 188 11.59 1.93 3.11
N THR A 189 11.13 2.47 1.98
CA THR A 189 10.03 1.88 1.20
C THR A 189 10.36 0.47 0.73
N LYS A 190 11.56 0.25 0.18
CA LYS A 190 12.01 -1.09 -0.23
C LYS A 190 12.10 -2.03 0.95
N SER A 191 12.64 -1.58 2.08
CA SER A 191 12.72 -2.39 3.30
C SER A 191 11.32 -2.79 3.78
N ALA A 192 10.38 -1.85 3.76
CA ALA A 192 9.00 -2.11 4.12
C ALA A 192 8.35 -3.17 3.22
N GLU A 193 8.54 -3.07 1.90
CA GLU A 193 8.08 -4.09 0.94
C GLU A 193 8.74 -5.46 1.16
N TYR A 194 10.04 -5.51 1.48
CA TYR A 194 10.72 -6.78 1.78
C TYR A 194 10.19 -7.44 3.06
N ILE A 195 9.85 -6.66 4.09
CA ILE A 195 9.22 -7.19 5.31
C ILE A 195 7.84 -7.74 4.98
N GLU A 196 7.04 -7.02 4.20
CA GLU A 196 5.73 -7.49 3.73
C GLU A 196 5.82 -8.76 2.90
N ASP A 197 6.82 -8.87 2.03
CA ASP A 197 7.08 -10.09 1.25
C ASP A 197 7.45 -11.27 2.17
N ARG A 198 8.22 -11.03 3.24
CA ARG A 198 8.55 -12.05 4.26
C ARG A 198 7.31 -12.50 5.03
N ILE A 199 6.51 -11.56 5.53
CA ILE A 199 5.24 -11.87 6.21
C ILE A 199 4.31 -12.62 5.27
N SER A 200 4.21 -12.18 4.01
CA SER A 200 3.37 -12.82 3.01
C SER A 200 3.83 -14.25 2.74
N ALA A 201 5.14 -14.52 2.72
CA ALA A 201 5.72 -15.83 2.46
C ALA A 201 5.41 -16.89 3.53
N LEU A 202 4.99 -16.49 4.74
CA LEU A 202 4.58 -17.40 5.81
C LEU A 202 3.39 -18.26 5.37
N ASN A 203 3.29 -19.46 5.93
CA ASN A 203 2.05 -20.22 5.83
C ASN A 203 0.98 -19.66 6.81
N TRP A 204 -0.25 -20.13 6.69
CA TRP A 204 -1.36 -19.58 7.48
C TRP A 204 -1.21 -19.80 9.00
N GLU A 205 -0.60 -20.91 9.44
CA GLU A 205 -0.34 -21.19 10.86
C GLU A 205 0.74 -20.24 11.39
N GLU A 206 1.81 -20.06 10.62
CA GLU A 206 2.90 -19.14 10.94
C GLU A 206 2.42 -17.69 11.02
N LEU A 207 1.53 -17.26 10.11
CA LEU A 207 0.95 -15.92 10.18
C LEU A 207 0.10 -15.73 11.43
N GLN A 208 -0.70 -16.74 11.79
CA GLN A 208 -1.48 -16.72 13.04
C GLN A 208 -0.56 -16.59 14.26
N ASP A 209 0.53 -17.36 14.29
CA ASP A 209 1.51 -17.29 15.38
C ASP A 209 2.23 -15.93 15.41
N LEU A 210 2.54 -15.34 14.25
CA LEU A 210 3.12 -13.99 14.17
C LEU A 210 2.19 -12.94 14.79
N VAL A 211 0.90 -12.96 14.43
CA VAL A 211 -0.12 -12.05 14.99
C VAL A 211 -0.24 -12.25 16.50
N ALA A 212 -0.23 -13.50 16.97
CA ALA A 212 -0.28 -13.81 18.40
C ALA A 212 0.94 -13.29 19.14
N GLU A 213 2.14 -13.39 18.56
CA GLU A 213 3.39 -12.86 19.15
C GLU A 213 3.42 -11.33 19.17
N ILE A 214 2.90 -10.65 18.14
CA ILE A 214 2.75 -9.19 18.15
C ILE A 214 1.86 -8.76 19.31
N LEU A 215 0.71 -9.41 19.50
CA LEU A 215 -0.19 -9.11 20.64
C LEU A 215 0.48 -9.39 22.00
N ARG A 216 1.32 -10.44 22.10
CA ARG A 216 2.13 -10.69 23.31
C ARG A 216 3.13 -9.56 23.56
N ALA A 217 3.80 -9.09 22.52
CA ALA A 217 4.75 -7.98 22.59
C ALA A 217 4.07 -6.63 22.97
N MET A 218 2.78 -6.49 22.66
CA MET A 218 1.92 -5.39 23.13
C MET A 218 1.49 -5.51 24.60
N GLY A 219 1.74 -6.66 25.24
CA GLY A 219 1.44 -6.91 26.66
C GLY A 219 0.19 -7.76 26.91
N TYR A 220 -0.44 -8.30 25.87
CA TYR A 220 -1.56 -9.24 26.04
C TYR A 220 -1.07 -10.67 26.25
N ARG A 221 -1.93 -11.50 26.85
CA ARG A 221 -1.77 -12.94 26.84
C ARG A 221 -2.71 -13.52 25.81
N THR A 222 -2.19 -14.39 24.96
CA THR A 222 -2.91 -14.93 23.81
C THR A 222 -3.08 -16.44 23.90
N ARG A 223 -4.19 -16.94 23.36
CA ARG A 223 -4.49 -18.36 23.13
C ARG A 223 -4.83 -18.54 21.67
N THR A 224 -4.20 -19.51 21.02
CA THR A 224 -4.49 -19.89 19.64
C THR A 224 -5.43 -21.09 19.63
N SER A 225 -6.39 -21.07 18.70
CA SER A 225 -7.34 -22.16 18.55
C SER A 225 -6.75 -23.31 17.74
N PRO A 226 -6.95 -24.58 18.14
CA PRO A 226 -6.50 -25.73 17.36
C PRO A 226 -7.35 -25.93 16.09
N ARG A 227 -6.76 -26.60 15.10
CA ARG A 227 -7.38 -26.87 13.79
C ARG A 227 -8.82 -27.38 13.89
N GLY A 228 -9.74 -26.70 13.21
CA GLY A 228 -11.07 -27.21 12.83
C GLY A 228 -12.17 -27.11 13.90
N ALA A 229 -11.90 -26.54 15.08
CA ALA A 229 -12.86 -26.54 16.19
C ALA A 229 -13.64 -25.23 16.39
N ASP A 230 -13.13 -24.08 15.93
CA ASP A 230 -13.67 -22.79 16.37
C ASP A 230 -14.46 -21.99 15.33
N ARG A 231 -15.44 -21.25 15.87
CA ARG A 231 -16.48 -20.46 15.20
C ARG A 231 -15.92 -19.19 14.51
N GLY A 232 -14.81 -19.31 13.77
CA GLY A 232 -14.09 -18.17 13.22
C GLY A 232 -13.44 -17.32 14.33
N ILE A 233 -12.63 -17.97 15.17
CA ILE A 233 -11.69 -17.29 16.08
C ILE A 233 -10.38 -18.07 15.97
N ASP A 234 -9.34 -17.40 15.53
CA ASP A 234 -7.99 -17.97 15.42
C ASP A 234 -7.16 -17.67 16.67
N ILE A 235 -7.33 -16.47 17.23
CA ILE A 235 -6.62 -16.01 18.43
C ILE A 235 -7.60 -15.33 19.37
N PHE A 236 -7.52 -15.69 20.65
CA PHE A 236 -8.11 -14.95 21.74
C PHE A 236 -7.01 -14.24 22.52
N ALA A 237 -7.19 -12.96 22.85
CA ALA A 237 -6.25 -12.18 23.64
C ALA A 237 -6.96 -11.39 24.74
N SER A 238 -6.33 -11.31 25.92
CA SER A 238 -6.77 -10.46 27.03
C SER A 238 -5.57 -10.14 27.93
N PRO A 239 -5.64 -9.15 28.84
CA PRO A 239 -4.53 -8.87 29.77
C PRO A 239 -4.10 -10.10 30.58
N ASP A 240 -5.06 -10.90 31.01
CA ASP A 240 -4.86 -12.10 31.84
C ASP A 240 -4.76 -13.42 31.04
N GLY A 241 -5.15 -13.41 29.75
CA GLY A 241 -5.25 -14.57 28.87
C GLY A 241 -6.40 -15.52 29.23
N LEU A 242 -7.25 -15.16 30.19
CA LEU A 242 -8.40 -15.94 30.66
C LEU A 242 -9.74 -15.29 30.27
N GLY A 243 -9.71 -14.00 29.94
CA GLY A 243 -10.89 -13.21 29.61
C GLY A 243 -11.69 -12.78 30.84
N LEU A 244 -11.08 -12.78 32.03
CA LEU A 244 -11.69 -12.24 33.24
C LEU A 244 -11.51 -10.71 33.28
N GLU A 245 -10.42 -10.22 32.69
CA GLU A 245 -10.14 -8.80 32.52
C GLU A 245 -10.44 -8.32 31.09
N GLU A 246 -11.01 -7.11 31.00
CA GLU A 246 -11.17 -6.41 29.73
C GLU A 246 -9.87 -5.70 29.31
N PRO A 247 -9.61 -5.54 27.99
CA PRO A 247 -10.47 -5.98 26.88
C PRO A 247 -10.32 -7.47 26.56
N ARG A 248 -11.45 -8.09 26.16
CA ARG A 248 -11.47 -9.41 25.52
C ARG A 248 -11.38 -9.22 24.02
N ILE A 249 -10.26 -9.62 23.43
CA ILE A 249 -9.97 -9.40 22.01
C ILE A 249 -10.08 -10.73 21.27
N PHE A 250 -10.98 -10.78 20.29
CA PHE A 250 -11.13 -11.90 19.37
C PHE A 250 -10.49 -11.54 18.04
N VAL A 251 -9.71 -12.46 17.49
CA VAL A 251 -8.95 -12.23 16.27
C VAL A 251 -9.24 -13.32 15.25
N GLU A 252 -9.49 -12.89 14.01
CA GLU A 252 -9.50 -13.75 12.82
C GLU A 252 -8.31 -13.36 11.93
N VAL A 253 -7.61 -14.35 11.39
CA VAL A 253 -6.45 -14.18 10.52
C VAL A 253 -6.73 -14.88 9.18
N LYS A 254 -6.82 -14.08 8.11
CA LYS A 254 -7.01 -14.57 6.74
C LYS A 254 -5.74 -14.39 5.92
N HIS A 255 -5.07 -15.51 5.66
CA HIS A 255 -3.94 -15.56 4.74
C HIS A 255 -4.39 -15.94 3.32
N ARG A 256 -4.93 -14.97 2.57
CA ARG A 256 -5.32 -15.16 1.15
C ARG A 256 -4.64 -14.09 0.30
N ARG A 257 -3.52 -14.42 -0.35
CA ARG A 257 -2.80 -13.48 -1.22
C ARG A 257 -3.63 -13.18 -2.47
N GLY A 258 -3.73 -11.90 -2.84
CA GLY A 258 -4.49 -11.45 -4.02
C GLY A 258 -6.01 -11.40 -3.85
N THR A 259 -6.58 -11.98 -2.78
CA THR A 259 -8.03 -12.01 -2.56
C THR A 259 -8.42 -11.15 -1.37
N GLN A 260 -9.22 -10.11 -1.63
CA GLN A 260 -9.73 -9.20 -0.60
C GLN A 260 -10.85 -9.82 0.23
N MET A 261 -10.96 -9.42 1.51
CA MET A 261 -12.07 -9.82 2.36
C MET A 261 -13.31 -8.95 2.11
N GLY A 262 -14.47 -9.60 2.04
CA GLY A 262 -15.76 -8.97 1.75
C GLY A 262 -16.58 -8.63 3.00
N SER A 263 -17.63 -7.83 2.83
CA SER A 263 -18.55 -7.50 3.93
C SER A 263 -19.20 -8.73 4.58
N GLN A 264 -19.39 -9.80 3.81
CA GLN A 264 -19.91 -11.06 4.34
C GLN A 264 -18.93 -11.75 5.30
N ASP A 265 -17.62 -11.69 5.04
CA ASP A 265 -16.60 -12.23 5.93
C ASP A 265 -16.61 -11.50 7.28
N ILE A 266 -16.72 -10.16 7.23
CA ILE A 266 -16.79 -9.30 8.42
C ILE A 266 -18.06 -9.61 9.24
N ARG A 267 -19.24 -9.64 8.61
CA ARG A 267 -20.49 -9.99 9.30
C ARG A 267 -20.45 -11.38 9.93
N SER A 268 -19.87 -12.35 9.22
CA SER A 268 -19.79 -13.73 9.70
C SER A 268 -18.92 -13.83 10.96
N PHE A 269 -17.78 -13.14 10.98
CA PHE A 269 -16.90 -13.07 12.15
C PHE A 269 -17.56 -12.40 13.36
N LEU A 270 -18.31 -11.33 13.13
CA LEU A 270 -19.02 -10.59 14.19
C LEU A 270 -20.22 -11.35 14.75
N GLY A 271 -20.82 -12.28 13.99
CA GLY A 271 -22.07 -12.99 14.31
C GLY A 271 -22.10 -13.84 15.59
N GLY A 272 -21.00 -13.91 16.35
CA GLY A 272 -20.91 -14.60 17.63
C GLY A 272 -20.30 -13.80 18.78
N ARG A 273 -20.10 -12.48 18.59
CA ARG A 273 -19.48 -11.58 19.57
C ARG A 273 -20.53 -10.94 20.49
N GLN A 274 -20.13 -10.58 21.70
CA GLN A 274 -20.97 -9.96 22.72
C GLN A 274 -20.60 -8.49 22.96
N GLN A 275 -21.48 -7.75 23.64
CA GLN A 275 -21.17 -6.40 24.09
C GLN A 275 -19.96 -6.42 25.02
N GLY A 276 -18.99 -5.53 24.78
CA GLY A 276 -17.72 -5.48 25.51
C GLY A 276 -16.57 -6.21 24.80
N ASP A 277 -16.88 -7.16 23.91
CA ASP A 277 -15.86 -7.79 23.07
C ASP A 277 -15.23 -6.75 22.12
N ARG A 278 -13.93 -6.90 21.88
CA ARG A 278 -13.17 -6.17 20.86
C ARG A 278 -12.72 -7.16 19.80
N CYS A 279 -12.65 -6.71 18.56
CA CYS A 279 -12.36 -7.57 17.43
C CYS A 279 -11.15 -7.05 16.64
N LEU A 280 -10.29 -7.95 16.21
CA LEU A 280 -9.25 -7.69 15.21
C LEU A 280 -9.48 -8.63 14.03
N TYR A 281 -9.42 -8.10 12.81
CA TYR A 281 -9.49 -8.93 11.61
C TYR A 281 -8.25 -8.65 10.78
N VAL A 282 -7.38 -9.64 10.63
CA VAL A 282 -6.12 -9.52 9.93
C VAL A 282 -6.25 -10.15 8.54
N SER A 283 -5.88 -9.43 7.48
CA SER A 283 -5.89 -9.95 6.11
C SER A 283 -4.63 -9.55 5.35
N THR A 284 -3.95 -10.52 4.75
CA THR A 284 -2.82 -10.26 3.84
C THR A 284 -3.25 -9.91 2.42
N GLY A 285 -4.51 -10.18 2.06
CA GLY A 285 -5.10 -9.81 0.77
C GLY A 285 -5.86 -8.48 0.79
N GLY A 286 -5.89 -7.81 1.96
CA GLY A 286 -6.63 -6.57 2.16
C GLY A 286 -8.13 -6.75 2.31
N PHE A 287 -8.86 -5.65 2.13
CA PHE A 287 -10.31 -5.54 2.40
C PHE A 287 -10.99 -4.74 1.31
N THR A 288 -12.17 -5.20 0.90
CA THR A 288 -13.07 -4.43 0.04
C THR A 288 -13.60 -3.20 0.78
N LYS A 289 -14.03 -2.18 0.04
CA LYS A 289 -14.67 -1.00 0.64
C LYS A 289 -15.93 -1.36 1.44
N ASP A 290 -16.75 -2.27 0.93
CA ASP A 290 -17.93 -2.76 1.65
C ASP A 290 -17.55 -3.44 2.98
N ALA A 291 -16.40 -4.11 3.05
CA ALA A 291 -15.89 -4.67 4.30
C ALA A 291 -15.46 -3.57 5.28
N LYS A 292 -14.79 -2.52 4.81
CA LYS A 292 -14.45 -1.34 5.64
C LYS A 292 -15.72 -0.67 6.18
N TYR A 293 -16.69 -0.42 5.32
CA TYR A 293 -17.98 0.17 5.70
C TYR A 293 -18.77 -0.70 6.70
N GLU A 294 -18.75 -2.02 6.50
CA GLU A 294 -19.35 -2.96 7.45
C GLU A 294 -18.67 -2.93 8.83
N ALA A 295 -17.35 -2.83 8.86
CA ALA A 295 -16.59 -2.72 10.10
C ALA A 295 -16.89 -1.40 10.84
N GLU A 296 -16.94 -0.28 10.12
CA GLU A 296 -17.21 1.06 10.68
C GLU A 296 -18.59 1.17 11.33
N ARG A 297 -19.62 0.54 10.73
CA ARG A 297 -20.99 0.60 11.24
C ARG A 297 -21.30 -0.47 12.31
N SER A 298 -20.34 -1.36 12.59
CA SER A 298 -20.53 -2.43 13.56
C SER A 298 -20.72 -1.87 14.97
N THR A 299 -21.71 -2.39 15.69
CA THR A 299 -21.90 -2.08 17.11
C THR A 299 -20.82 -2.68 18.01
N ILE A 300 -20.20 -3.77 17.54
CA ILE A 300 -19.07 -4.42 18.20
C ILE A 300 -17.80 -3.91 17.53
N PRO A 301 -16.95 -3.14 18.25
CA PRO A 301 -15.82 -2.50 17.61
C PRO A 301 -14.80 -3.52 17.11
N ILE A 302 -14.41 -3.30 15.87
CA ILE A 302 -13.52 -4.15 15.09
C ILE A 302 -12.48 -3.28 14.41
N THR A 303 -11.21 -3.68 14.50
CA THR A 303 -10.13 -3.08 13.74
C THR A 303 -9.73 -4.02 12.62
N LEU A 304 -9.76 -3.53 11.39
CA LEU A 304 -9.24 -4.23 10.22
C LEU A 304 -7.73 -3.95 10.12
N ILE A 305 -6.92 -5.01 10.00
CA ILE A 305 -5.46 -4.93 9.89
C ILE A 305 -5.05 -5.50 8.55
N THR A 306 -4.58 -4.61 7.68
CA THR A 306 -3.96 -4.95 6.39
C THR A 306 -2.50 -5.37 6.57
N LEU A 307 -1.89 -5.92 5.52
CA LEU A 307 -0.47 -6.30 5.56
C LEU A 307 0.47 -5.11 5.89
N PRO A 308 0.33 -3.90 5.32
CA PRO A 308 1.14 -2.75 5.72
C PRO A 308 1.00 -2.38 7.20
N GLN A 309 -0.21 -2.44 7.74
CA GLN A 309 -0.47 -2.17 9.16
C GLN A 309 0.10 -3.27 10.07
N LEU A 310 0.01 -4.53 9.65
CA LEU A 310 0.64 -5.65 10.35
C LEU A 310 2.16 -5.49 10.40
N ARG A 311 2.78 -5.08 9.28
CA ARG A 311 4.21 -4.73 9.21
C ARG A 311 4.56 -3.62 10.20
N GLU A 312 3.74 -2.56 10.28
CA GLU A 312 3.97 -1.46 11.24
C GLU A 312 3.95 -1.95 12.68
N LEU A 313 2.93 -2.73 13.06
CA LEU A 313 2.84 -3.33 14.41
C LEU A 313 4.03 -4.27 14.70
N LEU A 314 4.45 -5.06 13.70
CA LEU A 314 5.62 -5.92 13.81
C LEU A 314 6.87 -5.09 14.13
N VAL A 315 7.16 -4.06 13.33
CA VAL A 315 8.36 -3.22 13.48
C VAL A 315 8.32 -2.45 14.80
N GLU A 316 7.17 -1.89 15.18
CA GLU A 316 6.99 -1.14 16.42
C GLU A 316 7.28 -1.99 17.66
N HIS A 317 6.84 -3.26 17.66
CA HIS A 317 6.95 -4.15 18.81
C HIS A 317 8.06 -5.18 18.72
N TYR A 318 8.87 -5.16 17.66
CA TYR A 318 9.86 -6.19 17.35
C TYR A 318 10.83 -6.48 18.51
N ASP A 319 11.32 -5.45 19.19
CA ASP A 319 12.25 -5.57 20.34
C ASP A 319 11.66 -6.31 21.54
N LYS A 320 10.33 -6.36 21.66
CA LYS A 320 9.61 -6.99 22.77
C LYS A 320 9.11 -8.39 22.41
N MET A 321 9.30 -8.84 21.17
CA MET A 321 8.85 -10.15 20.71
C MET A 321 9.68 -11.28 21.31
N GLY A 322 9.04 -12.44 21.50
CA GLY A 322 9.73 -13.65 21.93
C GLY A 322 10.58 -14.28 20.81
N PRO A 323 11.42 -15.27 21.14
CA PRO A 323 12.24 -15.99 20.15
C PRO A 323 11.44 -16.63 19.02
N THR A 324 10.23 -17.10 19.32
CA THR A 324 9.32 -17.67 18.31
C THR A 324 8.93 -16.63 17.27
N GLY A 325 8.51 -15.45 17.71
CA GLY A 325 8.09 -14.37 16.81
C GLY A 325 9.23 -13.82 15.96
N THR A 326 10.41 -13.62 16.54
CA THR A 326 11.59 -13.15 15.79
C THR A 326 12.14 -14.20 14.81
N ALA A 327 11.94 -15.49 15.07
CA ALA A 327 12.29 -16.56 14.13
C ALA A 327 11.38 -16.59 12.90
N LEU A 328 10.11 -16.20 13.02
CA LEU A 328 9.17 -16.14 11.89
C LEU A 328 9.56 -15.05 10.89
N VAL A 329 9.91 -13.86 11.37
CA VAL A 329 10.33 -12.74 10.53
C VAL A 329 11.59 -12.10 11.11
N PRO A 330 12.79 -12.60 10.76
CA PRO A 330 14.05 -12.05 11.28
C PRO A 330 14.34 -10.67 10.68
N LEU A 331 14.45 -9.66 11.55
CA LEU A 331 14.82 -8.29 11.21
C LEU A 331 16.12 -7.86 11.89
N GLU A 332 16.89 -7.03 11.19
CA GLU A 332 18.12 -6.41 11.69
C GLU A 332 18.00 -4.87 11.67
N ARG A 333 18.63 -4.21 12.65
CA ARG A 333 18.67 -2.74 12.72
C ARG A 333 19.82 -2.19 11.90
N ILE A 334 19.52 -1.22 11.06
CA ILE A 334 20.50 -0.46 10.27
C ILE A 334 20.53 0.99 10.78
N TYR A 335 21.73 1.50 11.02
CA TYR A 335 21.95 2.92 11.32
C TYR A 335 22.27 3.66 10.02
N TRP A 336 21.58 4.77 9.76
CA TRP A 336 21.77 5.60 8.57
C TRP A 336 22.29 6.99 8.97
N PRO A 337 23.30 7.56 8.27
CA PRO A 337 23.78 8.91 8.54
C PRO A 337 22.70 9.95 8.19
N ALA A 338 22.42 10.86 9.13
CA ALA A 338 21.42 11.92 8.99
C ALA A 338 21.84 13.02 8.00
#